data_AF-A0A194RL17-F1
#
_entry.id   AF-A0A194RL17-F1
#
_cell.length_a   1.000
_cell.length_b   1.000
_cell.length_c   1.000
_cell.angle_alpha   90.00
_cell.angle_beta   90.00
_cell.angle_gamma   90.00
#
_symmetry.space_group_name_H-M   'P 1'
#
loop_
_entity.id
_entity.type
_entity.pdbx_description
1 polymer ?
#
loop_
_entity_poly.entity_id
_entity_poly.type
_entity_poly.pdbx_seq_one_letter_code
_entity_poly.pdbx_strand_id
1 'polypeptide(L)'
;MGVLLIIFVLVCSGYAQNCREEEPRERKCENVCSDDGICKIRAALLLPKNTTFDASLPVVEPVFELAMQHDVVRNAFPPWVQFEWRRYDVSDCDAAYAVITAIDAYNDCSHVFFGPSCDFALASVARITKFLGNTGIPLVTTGGLTFDFVQPKQNCHHEYYMMVRSGPLGFKDMAYFIIDIMRHYDWRQLLLINEPEAQVHVAGKSTCLLMMKTFANYLKKEDIIYTPWDTTSDGGLNYTENLKFYLGYKYTKSSTIDDGGVGRWNWPRRRPMSTPKPRPVPLMLNTASQAPNVDANAEATSTDDFGHGSRRRLMPTSMPIPVPVKTADANQARRTNECC
;
A
#
# COMPACT_ATOMS: atom_id res chain seq x y z
N MET A 1 33.84 -3.78 -53.63
CA MET A 1 33.87 -3.23 -52.26
C MET A 1 32.64 -2.34 -52.10
N GLY A 2 31.55 -2.90 -51.59
CA GLY A 2 30.30 -2.17 -51.40
C GLY A 2 29.52 -2.87 -50.31
N VAL A 3 29.77 -2.47 -49.06
CA VAL A 3 29.09 -3.01 -47.88
C VAL A 3 27.76 -2.28 -47.77
N LEU A 4 26.67 -3.01 -48.08
CA LEU A 4 25.31 -2.56 -47.88
C LEU A 4 25.01 -2.63 -46.36
N LEU A 5 25.06 -1.48 -45.69
CA LEU A 5 24.66 -1.33 -44.29
C LEU A 5 23.13 -1.35 -44.21
N ILE A 6 22.57 -2.53 -43.89
CA ILE A 6 21.16 -2.66 -43.52
C ILE A 6 21.02 -2.14 -42.08
N ILE A 7 20.54 -0.90 -41.95
CA ILE A 7 20.10 -0.34 -40.68
C ILE A 7 18.74 -0.98 -40.37
N PHE A 8 18.76 -2.03 -39.53
CA PHE A 8 17.56 -2.54 -38.88
C PHE A 8 17.12 -1.48 -37.86
N VAL A 9 16.21 -0.59 -38.27
CA VAL A 9 15.43 0.20 -37.33
C VAL A 9 14.53 -0.79 -36.59
N LEU A 10 14.99 -1.24 -35.42
CA LEU A 10 14.15 -1.88 -34.41
C LEU A 10 13.13 -0.83 -33.97
N VAL A 11 12.05 -0.71 -34.74
CA VAL A 11 10.82 -0.11 -34.25
C VAL A 11 10.39 -1.03 -33.12
N CYS A 12 10.67 -0.64 -31.88
CA CYS A 12 9.98 -1.17 -30.72
C CYS A 12 8.51 -0.78 -30.88
N SER A 13 7.77 -1.54 -31.68
CA SER A 13 6.33 -1.64 -31.58
C SER A 13 6.07 -2.25 -30.21
N GLY A 14 6.06 -1.40 -29.18
CA GLY A 14 5.45 -1.75 -27.91
C GLY A 14 4.02 -2.09 -28.25
N TYR A 15 3.70 -3.39 -28.30
CA TYR A 15 2.33 -3.84 -28.37
C TYR A 15 1.66 -3.31 -27.12
N ALA A 16 0.93 -2.20 -27.26
CA ALA A 16 0.04 -1.73 -26.21
C ALA A 16 -1.02 -2.82 -26.05
N GLN A 17 -0.84 -3.67 -25.04
CA GLN A 17 -1.77 -4.75 -24.75
C GLN A 17 -3.08 -4.13 -24.27
N ASN A 18 -4.14 -4.29 -25.05
CA ASN A 18 -5.49 -4.06 -24.58
C ASN A 18 -5.84 -5.21 -23.62
N CYS A 19 -5.99 -4.91 -22.33
CA CYS A 19 -6.34 -5.92 -21.33
C CYS A 19 -7.83 -6.28 -21.36
N ARG A 20 -8.63 -5.54 -22.12
CA ARG A 20 -10.01 -5.86 -22.43
C ARG A 20 -9.97 -6.73 -23.68
N GLU A 21 -10.24 -8.02 -23.55
CA GLU A 21 -10.25 -9.00 -24.66
C GLU A 21 -11.32 -8.72 -25.75
N GLU A 22 -11.98 -7.55 -25.68
CA GLU A 22 -12.99 -7.05 -26.60
C GLU A 22 -12.39 -6.00 -27.55
N GLU A 23 -13.07 -5.73 -28.66
CA GLU A 23 -12.67 -4.67 -29.58
C GLU A 23 -12.55 -3.31 -28.86
N PRO A 24 -11.51 -2.50 -29.18
CA PRO A 24 -11.30 -1.22 -28.53
C PRO A 24 -12.50 -0.30 -28.78
N ARG A 25 -13.07 0.26 -27.71
CA ARG A 25 -14.15 1.25 -27.82
C ARG A 25 -13.53 2.62 -28.09
N GLU A 26 -13.41 2.97 -29.37
CA GLU A 26 -12.88 4.27 -29.77
C GLU A 26 -13.71 5.42 -29.18
N ARG A 27 -13.06 6.23 -28.34
CA ARG A 27 -13.62 7.49 -27.84
C ARG A 27 -12.85 8.65 -28.46
N LYS A 28 -13.60 9.69 -28.86
CA LYS A 28 -13.03 10.90 -29.48
C LYS A 28 -11.95 11.58 -28.64
N CYS A 29 -11.98 11.38 -27.33
CA CYS A 29 -11.09 12.05 -26.40
C CYS A 29 -9.95 11.18 -25.86
N GLU A 30 -9.71 10.01 -26.45
CA GLU A 30 -8.52 9.20 -26.12
C GLU A 30 -7.24 9.74 -26.76
N ASN A 31 -7.39 10.42 -27.90
CA ASN A 31 -6.28 11.09 -28.55
C ASN A 31 -5.88 12.33 -27.76
N VAL A 32 -4.57 12.47 -27.53
CA VAL A 32 -3.97 13.66 -26.91
C VAL A 32 -4.18 14.89 -27.79
N CYS A 33 -4.07 14.72 -29.11
CA CYS A 33 -4.33 15.77 -30.09
C CYS A 33 -5.76 15.67 -30.61
N SER A 34 -6.46 16.81 -30.56
CA SER A 34 -7.77 16.97 -31.15
C SER A 34 -7.66 17.33 -32.64
N ASP A 35 -8.76 17.22 -33.37
CA ASP A 35 -8.83 17.45 -34.83
C ASP A 35 -8.47 18.89 -35.23
N ASP A 36 -8.56 19.83 -34.28
CA ASP A 36 -8.15 21.23 -34.39
C ASP A 36 -6.63 21.45 -34.26
N GLY A 37 -5.86 20.38 -34.06
CA GLY A 37 -4.40 20.42 -33.93
C GLY A 37 -3.92 20.84 -32.53
N ILE A 38 -4.81 20.99 -31.55
CA ILE A 38 -4.45 21.29 -30.17
C ILE A 38 -4.18 19.97 -29.43
N CYS A 39 -2.96 19.82 -28.92
CA CYS A 39 -2.54 18.64 -28.18
C CYS A 39 -2.51 18.90 -26.67
N LYS A 40 -3.33 18.17 -25.94
CA LYS A 40 -3.58 18.42 -24.52
C LYS A 40 -3.60 17.14 -23.70
N ILE A 41 -2.70 17.04 -22.73
CA ILE A 41 -2.68 15.97 -21.73
C ILE A 41 -3.55 16.41 -20.54
N ARG A 42 -4.76 15.86 -20.49
CA ARG A 42 -5.65 15.89 -19.32
C ARG A 42 -5.15 14.92 -18.25
N ALA A 43 -4.68 15.44 -17.12
CA ALA A 43 -4.21 14.69 -15.97
C ALA A 43 -5.20 14.83 -14.81
N ALA A 44 -5.64 13.71 -14.25
CA ALA A 44 -6.50 13.70 -13.07
C ALA A 44 -5.66 13.50 -11.80
N LEU A 45 -5.88 14.36 -10.81
CA LEU A 45 -5.35 14.22 -9.45
C LEU A 45 -6.48 13.68 -8.56
N LEU A 46 -6.37 12.41 -8.16
CA LEU A 46 -7.35 11.69 -7.36
C LEU A 46 -6.81 11.60 -5.93
N LEU A 47 -7.12 12.59 -5.09
CA LEU A 47 -6.64 12.66 -3.71
C LEU A 47 -7.75 13.19 -2.80
N PRO A 48 -7.72 12.88 -1.49
CA PRO A 48 -8.68 13.45 -0.56
C PRO A 48 -8.49 14.97 -0.45
N LYS A 49 -9.59 15.72 -0.37
CA LYS A 49 -9.53 17.15 0.04
C LYS A 49 -9.22 17.33 1.51
N ASN A 50 -9.55 16.32 2.32
CA ASN A 50 -9.34 16.34 3.76
C ASN A 50 -7.83 16.40 4.08
N THR A 51 -7.40 17.46 4.75
CA THR A 51 -5.99 17.69 5.14
C THR A 51 -5.52 16.84 6.31
N THR A 52 -6.37 15.96 6.85
CA THR A 52 -5.95 14.91 7.78
C THR A 52 -4.96 13.97 7.12
N PHE A 53 -5.00 13.80 5.80
CA PHE A 53 -4.06 12.97 5.05
C PHE A 53 -2.85 13.78 4.58
N ASP A 54 -1.66 13.20 4.73
CA ASP A 54 -0.39 13.84 4.34
C ASP A 54 -0.37 14.14 2.83
N ALA A 55 -0.90 13.22 2.04
CA ALA A 55 -1.09 13.36 0.60
C ALA A 55 -2.54 13.77 0.28
N SER A 56 -2.89 15.02 0.56
CA SER A 56 -4.19 15.64 0.23
C SER A 56 -4.09 16.64 -0.91
N LEU A 57 -5.22 16.91 -1.59
CA LEU A 57 -5.27 17.85 -2.72
C LEU A 57 -4.63 19.22 -2.39
N PRO A 58 -4.98 19.90 -1.27
CA PRO A 58 -4.43 21.23 -0.99
C PRO A 58 -2.91 21.24 -0.75
N VAL A 59 -2.32 20.11 -0.39
CA VAL A 59 -0.88 19.96 -0.13
C VAL A 59 -0.13 19.59 -1.41
N VAL A 60 -0.68 18.67 -2.20
CA VAL A 60 0.01 18.09 -3.36
C VAL A 60 -0.15 18.93 -4.63
N GLU A 61 -1.28 19.61 -4.80
CA GLU A 61 -1.54 20.42 -5.99
C GLU A 61 -0.49 21.53 -6.22
N PRO A 62 -0.11 22.36 -5.23
CA PRO A 62 0.94 23.37 -5.44
C PRO A 62 2.28 22.77 -5.86
N VAL A 63 2.59 21.53 -5.44
CA VAL A 63 3.81 20.83 -5.84
C VAL A 63 3.80 20.51 -7.33
N PHE A 64 2.66 20.08 -7.89
CA PHE A 64 2.52 19.87 -9.32
C PHE A 64 2.60 21.18 -10.11
N GLU A 65 1.99 22.26 -9.61
CA GLU A 65 2.09 23.57 -10.25
C GLU A 65 3.54 24.08 -10.31
N LEU A 66 4.30 23.91 -9.23
CA LEU A 66 5.73 24.22 -9.19
C LEU A 66 6.54 23.29 -10.11
N ALA A 67 6.24 21.99 -10.14
CA ALA A 67 6.93 21.04 -10.99
C ALA A 67 6.78 21.39 -12.48
N MET A 68 5.60 21.82 -12.92
CA MET A 68 5.36 22.23 -14.30
C MET A 68 6.09 23.52 -14.71
N GLN A 69 6.51 24.34 -13.75
CA GLN A 69 7.34 25.53 -14.00
C GLN A 69 8.83 25.19 -14.12
N HIS A 70 9.24 24.00 -13.69
CA HIS A 70 10.64 23.60 -13.70
C HIS A 70 11.12 23.22 -15.11
N ASP A 71 12.26 23.75 -15.54
CA ASP A 71 12.79 23.59 -16.91
C ASP A 71 12.93 22.13 -17.33
N VAL A 72 13.38 21.26 -16.42
CA VAL A 72 13.51 19.81 -16.69
C VAL A 72 12.18 19.18 -17.09
N VAL A 73 11.09 19.54 -16.40
CA VAL A 73 9.75 19.00 -16.71
C VAL A 73 9.23 19.62 -18.00
N ARG A 74 9.36 20.94 -18.15
CA ARG A 74 8.93 21.65 -19.36
C ARG A 74 9.64 21.15 -20.62
N ASN A 75 10.94 20.86 -20.54
CA ASN A 75 11.74 20.36 -21.65
C ASN A 75 11.56 18.85 -21.91
N ALA A 76 10.95 18.12 -20.97
CA ALA A 76 10.61 16.71 -21.18
C ALA A 76 9.43 16.53 -22.16
N PHE A 77 8.64 17.58 -22.37
CA PHE A 77 7.51 17.56 -23.30
C PHE A 77 7.75 18.48 -24.50
N PRO A 78 7.21 18.14 -25.69
CA PRO A 78 7.25 19.05 -26.82
C PRO A 78 6.53 20.37 -26.49
N PRO A 79 7.02 21.53 -26.98
CA PRO A 79 6.50 22.85 -26.61
C PRO A 79 5.05 23.10 -27.04
N TRP A 80 4.51 22.26 -27.94
CA TRP A 80 3.14 22.31 -28.44
C TRP A 80 2.16 21.46 -27.63
N VAL A 81 2.63 20.66 -26.66
CA VAL A 81 1.77 19.88 -25.76
C VAL A 81 1.41 20.70 -24.54
N GLN A 82 0.11 20.82 -24.25
CA GLN A 82 -0.40 21.48 -23.06
C GLN A 82 -0.81 20.48 -22.00
N PHE A 83 -0.65 20.83 -20.72
CA PHE A 83 -1.15 20.04 -19.59
C PHE A 83 -2.38 20.71 -18.98
N GLU A 84 -3.40 19.92 -18.66
CA GLU A 84 -4.55 20.36 -17.86
C GLU A 84 -4.70 19.43 -16.66
N TRP A 85 -4.69 20.05 -15.49
CA TRP A 85 -4.90 19.37 -14.22
C TRP A 85 -6.37 19.45 -13.82
N ARG A 86 -6.98 18.28 -13.61
CA ARG A 86 -8.31 18.14 -13.03
C ARG A 86 -8.19 17.51 -11.64
N ARG A 87 -8.97 18.03 -10.70
CA ARG A 87 -8.89 17.62 -9.30
C ARG A 87 -10.15 16.84 -8.98
N TYR A 88 -9.96 15.69 -8.36
CA TYR A 88 -11.06 14.87 -7.92
C TYR A 88 -10.88 14.48 -6.46
N ASP A 89 -11.90 14.74 -5.66
CA ASP A 89 -11.92 14.42 -4.24
C ASP A 89 -12.22 12.94 -4.06
N VAL A 90 -11.27 12.21 -3.48
CA VAL A 90 -11.48 10.85 -3.00
C VAL A 90 -11.89 10.94 -1.54
N SER A 91 -13.20 11.06 -1.30
CA SER A 91 -13.76 11.29 0.04
C SER A 91 -13.31 10.23 1.04
N ASP A 92 -12.77 10.71 2.17
CA ASP A 92 -12.24 9.91 3.29
C ASP A 92 -11.25 8.80 2.90
N CYS A 93 -10.60 8.95 1.75
CA CYS A 93 -9.71 7.93 1.21
C CYS A 93 -10.36 6.55 1.09
N ASP A 94 -11.67 6.52 0.84
CA ASP A 94 -12.46 5.31 0.79
C ASP A 94 -12.36 4.62 -0.57
N ALA A 95 -12.36 3.29 -0.55
CA ALA A 95 -12.23 2.45 -1.74
C ALA A 95 -13.40 2.62 -2.73
N ALA A 96 -14.63 2.76 -2.24
CA ALA A 96 -15.80 2.87 -3.10
C ALA A 96 -15.83 4.24 -3.79
N TYR A 97 -15.59 5.32 -3.02
CA TYR A 97 -15.52 6.66 -3.58
C TYR A 97 -14.38 6.79 -4.59
N ALA A 98 -13.21 6.19 -4.33
CA ALA A 98 -12.09 6.21 -5.25
C ALA A 98 -12.43 5.63 -6.63
N VAL A 99 -13.18 4.53 -6.69
CA VAL A 99 -13.60 3.91 -7.96
C VAL A 99 -14.57 4.81 -8.72
N ILE A 100 -15.58 5.36 -8.03
CA ILE A 100 -16.56 6.27 -8.65
C ILE A 100 -15.83 7.48 -9.22
N THR A 101 -14.94 8.08 -8.43
CA THR A 101 -14.12 9.21 -8.83
C THR A 101 -13.22 8.91 -10.02
N ALA A 102 -12.63 7.72 -10.09
CA ALA A 102 -11.84 7.30 -11.24
C ALA A 102 -12.67 7.13 -12.51
N ILE A 103 -13.91 6.64 -12.39
CA ILE A 103 -14.86 6.56 -13.50
C ILE A 103 -15.26 7.97 -13.95
N ASP A 104 -15.51 8.91 -13.04
CA ASP A 104 -15.79 10.30 -13.37
C ASP A 104 -14.62 10.94 -14.11
N ALA A 105 -13.39 10.78 -13.60
CA ALA A 105 -12.17 11.25 -14.26
C ALA A 105 -11.96 10.63 -15.64
N TYR A 106 -12.32 9.36 -15.81
CA TYR A 106 -12.30 8.65 -17.09
C TYR A 106 -13.33 9.19 -18.09
N ASN A 107 -14.54 9.47 -17.62
CA ASN A 107 -15.62 10.08 -18.42
C ASN A 107 -15.27 11.50 -18.84
N ASP A 108 -14.54 12.20 -17.97
CA ASP A 108 -13.93 13.51 -18.22
C ASP A 108 -12.70 13.46 -19.15
N CYS A 109 -12.41 12.30 -19.73
CA CYS A 109 -11.35 12.10 -20.72
C CYS A 109 -9.93 12.30 -20.19
N SER A 110 -9.70 11.97 -18.91
CA SER A 110 -8.35 11.99 -18.36
C SER A 110 -7.48 10.90 -19.00
N HIS A 111 -6.25 11.24 -19.37
CA HIS A 111 -5.30 10.31 -19.99
C HIS A 111 -4.37 9.64 -18.97
N VAL A 112 -4.21 10.26 -17.80
CA VAL A 112 -3.31 9.78 -16.74
C VAL A 112 -3.92 10.09 -15.38
N PHE A 113 -3.79 9.16 -14.45
CA PHE A 113 -4.19 9.31 -13.06
C PHE A 113 -2.97 9.54 -12.17
N PHE A 114 -3.08 10.51 -11.27
CA PHE A 114 -2.16 10.77 -10.18
C PHE A 114 -2.86 10.49 -8.86
N GLY A 115 -2.36 9.53 -8.10
CA GLY A 115 -3.06 8.95 -6.95
C GLY A 115 -4.03 7.81 -7.35
N PRO A 116 -4.81 7.24 -6.41
CA PRO A 116 -4.89 7.60 -4.98
C PRO A 116 -3.61 7.32 -4.19
N SER A 117 -3.46 7.96 -3.03
CA SER A 117 -2.35 7.75 -2.09
C SER A 117 -2.62 6.68 -1.05
N CYS A 118 -3.88 6.53 -0.59
CA CYS A 118 -4.22 5.50 0.40
C CYS A 118 -4.34 4.12 -0.23
N ASP A 119 -3.88 3.10 0.49
CA ASP A 119 -3.66 1.76 -0.05
C ASP A 119 -4.98 1.09 -0.48
N PHE A 120 -6.07 1.21 0.30
CA PHE A 120 -7.37 0.63 -0.09
C PHE A 120 -8.01 1.34 -1.29
N ALA A 121 -7.98 2.68 -1.31
CA ALA A 121 -8.45 3.46 -2.46
C ALA A 121 -7.65 3.15 -3.72
N LEU A 122 -6.33 3.12 -3.58
CA LEU A 122 -5.40 2.83 -4.66
C LEU A 122 -5.57 1.41 -5.21
N ALA A 123 -5.72 0.40 -4.35
CA ALA A 123 -5.93 -0.98 -4.79
C ALA A 123 -7.13 -1.09 -5.73
N SER A 124 -8.26 -0.48 -5.35
CA SER A 124 -9.48 -0.52 -6.15
C SER A 124 -9.33 0.18 -7.49
N VAL A 125 -8.73 1.38 -7.52
CA VAL A 125 -8.54 2.13 -8.78
C VAL A 125 -7.49 1.46 -9.68
N ALA A 126 -6.35 1.04 -9.11
CA ALA A 126 -5.27 0.45 -9.87
C ALA A 126 -5.68 -0.86 -10.57
N ARG A 127 -6.56 -1.66 -9.97
CA ARG A 127 -7.12 -2.87 -10.59
C ARG A 127 -7.90 -2.58 -11.87
N ILE A 128 -8.66 -1.48 -11.90
CA ILE A 128 -9.55 -1.16 -13.01
C ILE A 128 -8.86 -0.38 -14.13
N THR A 129 -7.79 0.37 -13.81
CA THR A 129 -7.11 1.26 -14.77
C THR A 129 -6.65 0.58 -16.07
N LYS A 130 -6.25 -0.69 -16.01
CA LYS A 130 -5.87 -1.49 -17.19
C LYS A 130 -7.03 -1.79 -18.16
N PHE A 131 -8.28 -1.58 -17.72
CA PHE A 131 -9.49 -1.76 -18.53
C PHE A 131 -10.12 -0.43 -18.95
N LEU A 132 -9.53 0.70 -18.57
CA LEU A 132 -10.02 2.04 -18.93
C LEU A 132 -9.36 2.53 -20.21
N GLY A 133 -10.17 2.77 -21.24
CA GLY A 133 -9.70 3.19 -22.57
C GLY A 133 -9.13 2.02 -23.38
N ASN A 134 -8.60 2.33 -24.56
CA ASN A 134 -8.11 1.29 -25.48
C ASN A 134 -6.85 0.55 -25.02
N THR A 135 -5.98 1.22 -24.25
CA THR A 135 -4.68 0.66 -23.82
C THR A 135 -4.49 0.68 -22.31
N GLY A 136 -5.56 0.95 -21.56
CA GLY A 136 -5.48 1.29 -20.14
C GLY A 136 -5.08 2.74 -19.90
N ILE A 137 -5.40 3.26 -18.70
CA ILE A 137 -4.92 4.55 -18.21
C ILE A 137 -3.72 4.32 -17.28
N PRO A 138 -2.55 4.93 -17.54
CA PRO A 138 -1.45 4.89 -16.59
C PRO A 138 -1.84 5.59 -15.28
N LEU A 139 -1.49 4.95 -14.17
CA LEU A 139 -1.68 5.46 -12.83
C LEU A 139 -0.31 5.65 -12.17
N VAL A 140 0.00 6.87 -11.76
CA VAL A 140 1.22 7.22 -11.04
C VAL A 140 0.85 7.61 -9.61
N THR A 141 1.52 7.04 -8.62
CA THR A 141 1.24 7.35 -7.21
C THR A 141 2.49 7.34 -6.36
N THR A 142 2.49 8.13 -5.30
CA THR A 142 3.49 8.06 -4.21
C THR A 142 3.05 7.13 -3.08
N GLY A 143 1.79 6.67 -3.10
CA GLY A 143 1.25 5.68 -2.17
C GLY A 143 1.55 4.24 -2.58
N GLY A 144 0.70 3.32 -2.13
CA GLY A 144 0.88 1.90 -2.43
C GLY A 144 2.06 1.33 -1.66
N LEU A 145 1.97 1.38 -0.34
CA LEU A 145 3.09 1.09 0.54
C LEU A 145 3.22 -0.40 0.85
N THR A 146 2.12 -1.15 0.81
CA THR A 146 2.12 -2.59 1.10
C THR A 146 2.86 -3.45 0.07
N PHE A 147 3.16 -4.68 0.48
CA PHE A 147 3.82 -5.68 -0.37
C PHE A 147 3.02 -6.13 -1.61
N ASP A 148 1.72 -5.83 -1.69
CA ASP A 148 0.90 -6.17 -2.86
C ASP A 148 1.28 -5.29 -4.06
N PHE A 149 1.68 -4.04 -3.81
CA PHE A 149 2.02 -3.08 -4.86
C PHE A 149 3.44 -3.22 -5.41
N VAL A 150 4.25 -4.13 -4.85
CA VAL A 150 5.60 -4.44 -5.32
C VAL A 150 5.66 -5.75 -6.10
N GLN A 151 4.53 -6.45 -6.25
CA GLN A 151 4.44 -7.64 -7.09
C GLN A 151 4.73 -7.29 -8.57
N PRO A 152 5.08 -8.29 -9.40
CA PRO A 152 5.32 -8.06 -10.83
C PRO A 152 4.12 -7.40 -11.53
N LYS A 153 4.41 -6.54 -12.54
CA LYS A 153 3.43 -5.71 -13.27
C LYS A 153 3.74 -5.64 -14.77
N GLN A 154 4.15 -6.75 -15.36
CA GLN A 154 4.71 -6.75 -16.72
C GLN A 154 3.68 -7.03 -17.82
N ASN A 155 2.49 -7.52 -17.47
CA ASN A 155 1.45 -7.88 -18.44
C ASN A 155 0.05 -7.74 -17.82
N CYS A 156 -0.98 -7.81 -18.67
CA CYS A 156 -2.39 -7.66 -18.30
C CYS A 156 -2.91 -8.64 -17.22
N HIS A 157 -2.27 -9.80 -17.03
CA HIS A 157 -2.66 -10.75 -15.98
C HIS A 157 -2.28 -10.25 -14.59
N HIS A 158 -1.31 -9.34 -14.50
CA HIS A 158 -0.95 -8.72 -13.24
C HIS A 158 -2.01 -7.75 -12.77
N GLU A 159 -2.28 -7.77 -11.47
CA GLU A 159 -3.35 -7.01 -10.83
C GLU A 159 -3.19 -5.50 -11.03
N TYR A 160 -1.96 -4.99 -10.87
CA TYR A 160 -1.65 -3.55 -10.90
C TYR A 160 -0.84 -3.14 -12.14
N TYR A 161 -1.08 -3.78 -13.29
CA TYR A 161 -0.31 -3.60 -14.53
C TYR A 161 -0.04 -2.13 -14.92
N MET A 162 -1.04 -1.25 -14.82
CA MET A 162 -0.91 0.17 -15.21
C MET A 162 -0.43 1.09 -14.09
N MET A 163 -0.09 0.56 -12.90
CA MET A 163 0.35 1.36 -11.76
C MET A 163 1.88 1.45 -11.70
N VAL A 164 2.38 2.69 -11.67
CA VAL A 164 3.76 3.03 -11.33
C VAL A 164 3.80 3.75 -9.98
N ARG A 165 4.70 3.30 -9.09
CA ARG A 165 4.99 4.03 -7.85
C ARG A 165 6.20 4.93 -8.07
N SER A 166 6.03 6.22 -7.83
CA SER A 166 7.11 7.22 -7.89
C SER A 166 7.74 7.50 -6.52
N GLY A 167 7.13 7.01 -5.44
CA GLY A 167 7.65 7.14 -4.08
C GLY A 167 8.89 6.26 -3.86
N PRO A 168 9.94 6.77 -3.18
CA PRO A 168 11.19 6.04 -2.98
C PRO A 168 11.12 4.94 -1.91
N LEU A 169 10.08 4.95 -1.06
CA LEU A 169 9.97 4.08 0.11
C LEU A 169 8.59 3.41 0.15
N GLY A 170 8.57 2.09 0.35
CA GLY A 170 7.40 1.32 0.77
C GLY A 170 7.64 0.54 2.07
N PHE A 171 6.62 -0.16 2.54
CA PHE A 171 6.71 -1.00 3.74
C PHE A 171 7.68 -2.17 3.57
N LYS A 172 7.91 -2.62 2.32
CA LYS A 172 8.98 -3.57 1.99
C LYS A 172 10.36 -3.03 2.39
N ASP A 173 10.66 -1.78 2.03
CA ASP A 173 11.97 -1.20 2.23
C ASP A 173 12.22 -0.97 3.74
N MET A 174 11.18 -0.56 4.47
CA MET A 174 11.23 -0.49 5.93
C MET A 174 11.43 -1.87 6.59
N ALA A 175 10.75 -2.90 6.09
CA ALA A 175 10.92 -4.25 6.60
C ALA A 175 12.37 -4.74 6.45
N TYR A 176 12.98 -4.55 5.27
CA TYR A 176 14.38 -4.94 5.06
C TYR A 176 15.35 -4.12 5.89
N PHE A 177 15.11 -2.82 6.07
CA PHE A 177 15.91 -1.99 6.96
C PHE A 177 15.93 -2.55 8.40
N ILE A 178 14.76 -2.91 8.95
CA ILE A 178 14.68 -3.49 10.29
C ILE A 178 15.34 -4.87 10.34
N ILE A 179 15.12 -5.72 9.32
CA ILE A 179 15.75 -7.04 9.22
C ILE A 179 17.27 -6.93 9.20
N ASP A 180 17.83 -5.95 8.50
CA ASP A 180 19.28 -5.73 8.45
C ASP A 180 19.83 -5.28 9.82
N ILE A 181 19.08 -4.48 10.58
CA ILE A 181 19.41 -4.18 11.98
C ILE A 181 19.38 -5.45 12.82
N MET A 182 18.35 -6.29 12.67
CA MET A 182 18.23 -7.55 13.40
C MET A 182 19.41 -8.48 13.10
N ARG A 183 19.81 -8.60 11.82
CA ARG A 183 20.98 -9.36 11.39
C ARG A 183 22.27 -8.82 11.99
N HIS A 184 22.43 -7.50 12.06
CA HIS A 184 23.61 -6.87 12.65
C HIS A 184 23.77 -7.20 14.14
N TYR A 185 22.66 -7.30 14.88
CA TYR A 185 22.65 -7.59 16.32
C TYR A 185 22.31 -9.06 16.66
N ASP A 186 22.26 -9.96 15.67
CA ASP A 186 21.90 -11.37 15.83
C ASP A 186 20.54 -11.59 16.53
N TRP A 187 19.56 -10.69 16.35
CA TRP A 187 18.21 -10.86 16.87
C TRP A 187 17.43 -11.87 16.02
N ARG A 188 16.94 -12.95 16.65
CA ARG A 188 16.23 -14.05 15.95
C ARG A 188 14.76 -14.18 16.32
N GLN A 189 14.31 -13.43 17.31
CA GLN A 189 12.94 -13.50 17.82
C GLN A 189 12.42 -12.11 18.16
N LEU A 190 11.18 -11.82 17.79
CA LEU A 190 10.51 -10.57 18.17
C LEU A 190 9.03 -10.76 18.52
N LEU A 191 8.47 -9.74 19.17
CA LEU A 191 7.04 -9.54 19.39
C LEU A 191 6.62 -8.35 18.51
N LEU A 192 5.65 -8.53 17.62
CA LEU A 192 5.09 -7.47 16.78
C LEU A 192 3.85 -6.91 17.46
N ILE A 193 3.82 -5.61 17.76
CA ILE A 193 2.74 -4.98 18.52
C ILE A 193 1.99 -4.02 17.60
N ASN A 194 0.84 -4.45 17.11
CA ASN A 194 0.09 -3.69 16.14
C ASN A 194 -1.09 -2.96 16.77
N GLU A 195 -1.18 -1.65 16.57
CA GLU A 195 -2.40 -0.87 16.72
C GLU A 195 -3.03 -0.69 15.33
N PRO A 196 -4.07 -1.46 14.96
CA PRO A 196 -4.52 -1.56 13.58
C PRO A 196 -4.86 -0.22 12.94
N GLU A 197 -5.56 0.65 13.68
CA GLU A 197 -6.07 1.93 13.18
C GLU A 197 -5.16 3.13 13.49
N ALA A 198 -3.89 2.90 13.81
CA ALA A 198 -2.92 3.97 13.93
C ALA A 198 -2.39 4.45 12.56
N GLN A 199 -1.86 5.67 12.53
CA GLN A 199 -1.23 6.31 11.35
C GLN A 199 -2.14 6.42 10.10
N VAL A 200 -3.45 6.60 10.30
CA VAL A 200 -4.45 6.72 9.20
C VAL A 200 -4.10 7.81 8.19
N HIS A 201 -3.41 8.88 8.61
CA HIS A 201 -3.03 10.00 7.75
C HIS A 201 -2.03 9.64 6.65
N VAL A 202 -1.26 8.55 6.81
CA VAL A 202 -0.19 8.17 5.87
C VAL A 202 -0.75 7.46 4.63
N ALA A 203 -1.48 6.37 4.82
CA ALA A 203 -1.97 5.52 3.73
C ALA A 203 -3.44 5.08 3.90
N GLY A 204 -4.21 5.77 4.74
CA GLY A 204 -5.61 5.49 4.98
C GLY A 204 -5.87 4.51 6.11
N LYS A 205 -7.09 3.97 6.16
CA LYS A 205 -7.53 3.02 7.19
C LYS A 205 -6.57 1.84 7.28
N SER A 206 -6.37 1.34 8.51
CA SER A 206 -5.54 0.17 8.78
C SER A 206 -4.07 0.27 8.33
N THR A 207 -3.50 1.48 8.25
CA THR A 207 -2.10 1.71 7.82
C THR A 207 -1.09 0.88 8.62
N CYS A 208 -1.13 0.95 9.96
CA CYS A 208 -0.19 0.17 10.77
C CYS A 208 -0.39 -1.34 10.62
N LEU A 209 -1.64 -1.82 10.54
CA LEU A 209 -1.93 -3.23 10.25
C LEU A 209 -1.28 -3.68 8.93
N LEU A 210 -1.40 -2.85 7.89
CA LEU A 210 -0.82 -3.10 6.57
C LEU A 210 0.73 -3.09 6.60
N MET A 211 1.32 -2.18 7.37
CA MET A 211 2.77 -2.17 7.62
C MET A 211 3.22 -3.44 8.35
N MET A 212 2.53 -3.83 9.42
CA MET A 212 2.89 -5.03 10.20
C MET A 212 2.66 -6.32 9.44
N LYS A 213 1.60 -6.42 8.63
CA LYS A 213 1.40 -7.55 7.71
C LYS A 213 2.52 -7.62 6.67
N THR A 214 2.94 -6.48 6.13
CA THR A 214 4.08 -6.41 5.21
C THR A 214 5.36 -6.87 5.90
N PHE A 215 5.65 -6.37 7.10
CA PHE A 215 6.83 -6.76 7.85
C PHE A 215 6.83 -8.25 8.19
N ALA A 216 5.71 -8.79 8.68
CA ALA A 216 5.53 -10.21 8.94
C ALA A 216 5.74 -11.08 7.68
N ASN A 217 5.33 -10.62 6.50
CA ASN A 217 5.61 -11.32 5.23
C ASN A 217 7.12 -11.48 4.98
N TYR A 218 7.90 -10.42 5.22
CA TYR A 218 9.34 -10.44 5.01
C TYR A 218 10.10 -11.15 6.13
N LEU A 219 9.65 -11.08 7.37
CA LEU A 219 10.20 -11.90 8.47
C LEU A 219 10.09 -13.40 8.16
N LYS A 220 8.95 -13.84 7.60
CA LYS A 220 8.76 -15.24 7.17
C LYS A 220 9.72 -15.64 6.05
N LYS A 221 9.99 -14.76 5.09
CA LYS A 221 10.94 -15.01 3.99
C LYS A 221 12.39 -15.14 4.48
N GLU A 222 12.68 -14.59 5.65
CA GLU A 222 14.01 -14.57 6.27
C GLU A 222 14.14 -15.54 7.45
N ASP A 223 13.16 -16.43 7.63
CA ASP A 223 13.10 -17.42 8.70
C ASP A 223 13.27 -16.83 10.12
N ILE A 224 12.81 -15.59 10.33
CA ILE A 224 12.81 -14.92 11.64
C ILE A 224 11.51 -15.22 12.38
N ILE A 225 11.65 -15.73 13.60
CA ILE A 225 10.50 -16.10 14.44
C ILE A 225 9.87 -14.83 15.02
N TYR A 226 8.56 -14.69 14.87
CA TYR A 226 7.82 -13.58 15.46
C TYR A 226 6.53 -14.06 16.13
N THR A 227 6.05 -13.27 17.10
CA THR A 227 4.72 -13.44 17.69
C THR A 227 3.93 -12.18 17.39
N PRO A 228 2.80 -12.25 16.66
CA PRO A 228 1.93 -11.11 16.46
C PRO A 228 1.09 -10.85 17.71
N TRP A 229 0.89 -9.58 18.04
CA TRP A 229 -0.04 -9.11 19.05
C TRP A 229 -0.80 -7.92 18.49
N ASP A 230 -2.13 -8.02 18.47
CA ASP A 230 -3.05 -6.93 18.13
C ASP A 230 -3.56 -6.28 19.43
N THR A 231 -3.38 -4.97 19.56
CA THR A 231 -3.81 -4.23 20.76
C THR A 231 -5.32 -4.25 20.98
N THR A 232 -6.11 -4.53 19.93
CA THR A 232 -7.57 -4.52 19.97
C THR A 232 -8.18 -5.87 20.34
N SER A 233 -7.41 -6.97 20.29
CA SER A 233 -7.94 -8.34 20.47
C SER A 233 -8.17 -8.75 21.92
N ASP A 234 -7.63 -8.02 22.90
CA ASP A 234 -7.38 -8.58 24.24
C ASP A 234 -8.42 -8.19 25.31
N GLY A 235 -9.69 -8.01 24.92
CA GLY A 235 -10.83 -8.06 25.84
C GLY A 235 -10.82 -7.04 26.99
N GLY A 236 -10.08 -5.93 26.87
CA GLY A 236 -10.04 -4.85 27.87
C GLY A 236 -8.97 -4.97 28.96
N LEU A 237 -7.99 -5.88 28.84
CA LEU A 237 -6.80 -5.86 29.70
C LEU A 237 -5.89 -4.66 29.36
N ASN A 238 -5.22 -4.09 30.37
CA ASN A 238 -4.27 -2.99 30.19
C ASN A 238 -3.00 -3.49 29.47
N TYR A 239 -2.38 -2.66 28.61
CA TYR A 239 -1.20 -3.01 27.81
C TYR A 239 -0.07 -3.67 28.60
N THR A 240 0.14 -3.24 29.85
CA THR A 240 1.15 -3.83 30.74
C THR A 240 0.88 -5.31 31.05
N GLU A 241 -0.38 -5.67 31.30
CA GLU A 241 -0.75 -7.05 31.61
C GLU A 241 -0.68 -7.94 30.37
N ASN A 242 -1.10 -7.42 29.21
CA ASN A 242 -0.95 -8.13 27.94
C ASN A 242 0.53 -8.33 27.59
N LEU A 243 1.37 -7.31 27.73
CA LEU A 243 2.80 -7.43 27.48
C LEU A 243 3.45 -8.45 28.42
N LYS A 244 3.10 -8.44 29.71
CA LYS A 244 3.54 -9.48 30.67
C LYS A 244 3.07 -10.86 30.25
N PHE A 245 1.85 -11.00 29.74
CA PHE A 245 1.34 -12.27 29.25
C PHE A 245 2.13 -12.77 28.03
N TYR A 246 2.32 -11.94 27.01
CA TYR A 246 3.06 -12.33 25.79
C TYR A 246 4.54 -12.61 26.05
N LEU A 247 5.21 -11.80 26.89
CA LEU A 247 6.60 -12.04 27.28
C LEU A 247 6.72 -13.22 28.26
N GLY A 248 5.86 -13.28 29.27
CA GLY A 248 5.85 -14.31 30.30
C GLY A 248 5.56 -15.70 29.74
N TYR A 249 4.59 -15.83 28.84
CA TYR A 249 4.27 -17.12 28.22
C TYR A 249 5.44 -17.66 27.38
N LYS A 250 6.16 -16.77 26.67
CA LYS A 250 7.22 -17.17 25.72
C LYS A 250 8.58 -17.39 26.37
N TYR A 251 8.95 -16.60 27.40
CA TYR A 251 10.27 -16.67 28.03
C TYR A 251 10.32 -17.43 29.36
N THR A 252 9.18 -17.67 30.02
CA THR A 252 9.16 -18.40 31.32
C THR A 252 9.01 -19.92 31.14
N LYS A 253 8.62 -20.41 29.96
CA LYS A 253 8.50 -21.86 29.68
C LYS A 253 9.86 -22.58 29.46
N SER A 254 10.98 -21.86 29.61
CA SER A 254 12.33 -22.46 29.69
C SER A 254 12.81 -22.68 31.13
N SER A 255 12.01 -22.35 32.15
CA SER A 255 12.36 -22.56 33.56
C SER A 255 11.30 -23.41 34.25
N THR A 256 11.28 -24.69 33.91
CA THR A 256 10.80 -25.78 34.77
C THR A 256 11.86 -26.86 34.57
N ILE A 257 12.69 -27.25 35.53
CA ILE A 257 12.53 -27.38 36.98
C ILE A 257 13.92 -27.13 37.59
N ASP A 258 14.04 -26.23 38.55
CA ASP A 258 15.01 -26.40 39.65
C ASP A 258 14.42 -25.70 40.88
N ASP A 259 14.29 -26.49 41.94
CA ASP A 259 13.65 -26.14 43.19
C ASP A 259 14.28 -24.92 43.87
N GLY A 260 13.40 -24.07 44.43
CA GLY A 260 13.65 -23.26 45.63
C GLY A 260 14.97 -22.45 45.69
N GLY A 261 14.94 -21.21 45.22
CA GLY A 261 16.00 -20.26 45.53
C GLY A 261 15.65 -18.82 45.15
N VAL A 262 15.63 -17.93 46.13
CA VAL A 262 15.51 -16.47 45.93
C VAL A 262 16.72 -15.98 45.12
N GLY A 263 16.55 -15.83 43.81
CA GLY A 263 17.60 -15.43 42.86
C GLY A 263 17.58 -13.93 42.53
N ARG A 264 18.49 -13.18 43.13
CA ARG A 264 18.80 -11.76 42.83
C ARG A 264 19.34 -11.64 41.40
N TRP A 265 18.70 -10.81 40.56
CA TRP A 265 19.14 -10.54 39.18
C TRP A 265 20.51 -9.83 39.16
N ASN A 266 21.55 -10.53 38.72
CA ASN A 266 22.85 -9.93 38.42
C ASN A 266 22.99 -9.80 36.90
N TRP A 267 23.12 -8.56 36.41
CA TRP A 267 23.46 -8.26 35.03
C TRP A 267 24.85 -8.84 34.68
N PRO A 268 25.03 -9.53 33.54
CA PRO A 268 26.36 -9.98 33.14
C PRO A 268 27.20 -8.79 32.67
N ARG A 269 28.40 -8.64 33.28
CA ARG A 269 29.42 -7.68 32.84
C ARG A 269 29.85 -8.00 31.40
N ARG A 270 29.99 -6.94 30.60
CA ARG A 270 30.46 -6.95 29.20
C ARG A 270 31.70 -7.83 29.05
N ARG A 271 31.68 -8.80 28.12
CA ARG A 271 32.91 -9.42 27.60
C ARG A 271 33.52 -8.51 26.52
N PRO A 272 34.85 -8.36 26.47
CA PRO A 272 35.50 -7.52 25.45
C PRO A 272 35.43 -8.18 24.06
N MET A 273 35.29 -7.32 23.06
CA MET A 273 35.26 -7.63 21.62
C MET A 273 36.47 -8.45 21.18
N SER A 274 36.25 -9.61 20.57
CA SER A 274 37.23 -10.28 19.71
C SER A 274 37.00 -9.85 18.26
N THR A 275 38.09 -9.50 17.57
CA THR A 275 38.09 -9.07 16.17
C THR A 275 37.74 -10.24 15.23
N PRO A 276 37.04 -9.98 14.10
CA PRO A 276 36.62 -11.04 13.20
C PRO A 276 37.79 -11.49 12.29
N LYS A 277 38.01 -12.81 12.22
CA LYS A 277 38.82 -13.42 11.16
C LYS A 277 37.97 -13.54 9.88
N PRO A 278 38.52 -13.25 8.69
CA PRO A 278 37.80 -13.44 7.44
C PRO A 278 37.65 -14.94 7.15
N ARG A 279 36.44 -15.37 6.75
CA ARG A 279 36.21 -16.69 6.18
C ARG A 279 36.07 -16.62 4.66
N PRO A 280 36.54 -17.65 3.94
CA PRO A 280 36.62 -17.64 2.48
C PRO A 280 35.25 -17.83 1.82
N VAL A 281 35.11 -17.25 0.63
CA VAL A 281 33.96 -17.35 -0.27
C VAL A 281 33.94 -18.74 -0.93
N PRO A 282 32.81 -19.48 -0.90
CA PRO A 282 32.60 -20.59 -1.82
C PRO A 282 31.88 -20.12 -3.09
N LEU A 283 32.42 -20.58 -4.22
CA LEU A 283 31.90 -20.50 -5.57
C LEU A 283 30.44 -20.98 -5.69
N MET A 284 29.73 -20.35 -6.62
CA MET A 284 28.45 -20.82 -7.16
C MET A 284 28.55 -22.24 -7.75
N LEU A 285 27.50 -23.03 -7.53
CA LEU A 285 27.10 -24.10 -8.42
C LEU A 285 25.57 -24.23 -8.40
N ASN A 286 25.00 -24.07 -9.60
CA ASN A 286 23.60 -24.34 -9.93
C ASN A 286 23.23 -25.79 -9.68
N THR A 287 22.07 -26.04 -9.09
CA THR A 287 21.15 -27.11 -9.52
C THR A 287 19.73 -26.75 -9.15
N ALA A 288 18.85 -26.86 -10.14
CA ALA A 288 17.41 -26.74 -10.03
C ALA A 288 16.80 -27.89 -9.23
N SER A 289 15.75 -27.61 -8.45
CA SER A 289 14.67 -28.57 -8.20
C SER A 289 13.37 -27.83 -7.90
N GLN A 290 12.37 -28.11 -8.73
CA GLN A 290 10.97 -27.71 -8.63
C GLN A 290 10.29 -28.38 -7.42
N ALA A 291 9.38 -27.68 -6.75
CA ALA A 291 8.10 -28.16 -6.18
C ALA A 291 7.30 -26.94 -5.60
N PRO A 292 6.01 -27.05 -5.26
CA PRO A 292 4.90 -26.66 -6.13
C PRO A 292 4.08 -25.44 -5.61
N ASN A 293 3.26 -24.90 -6.51
CA ASN A 293 2.13 -23.99 -6.23
C ASN A 293 1.25 -24.54 -5.09
N VAL A 294 0.91 -23.68 -4.14
CA VAL A 294 -0.24 -23.87 -3.25
C VAL A 294 -1.10 -22.61 -3.32
N ASP A 295 -2.37 -22.85 -3.54
CA ASP A 295 -3.42 -21.94 -3.95
C ASP A 295 -3.68 -20.79 -2.96
N ALA A 296 -3.80 -19.58 -3.52
CA ALA A 296 -4.36 -18.43 -2.84
C ALA A 296 -5.87 -18.38 -3.11
N ASN A 297 -6.65 -19.07 -2.27
CA ASN A 297 -8.08 -18.85 -2.14
C ASN A 297 -8.35 -18.33 -0.73
N ALA A 298 -8.50 -17.02 -0.60
CA ALA A 298 -9.18 -16.42 0.53
C ALA A 298 -10.58 -16.01 0.06
N GLU A 299 -11.49 -16.99 0.08
CA GLU A 299 -12.92 -16.76 0.03
C GLU A 299 -13.35 -16.04 1.31
N ALA A 300 -14.01 -14.90 1.13
CA ALA A 300 -14.78 -14.24 2.17
C ALA A 300 -16.09 -14.99 2.34
N THR A 301 -16.24 -15.73 3.44
CA THR A 301 -17.55 -16.19 3.92
C THR A 301 -17.92 -15.44 5.19
N SER A 302 -18.79 -14.44 5.05
CA SER A 302 -19.69 -14.00 6.11
C SER A 302 -21.06 -14.59 5.81
N THR A 303 -21.43 -15.63 6.54
CA THR A 303 -22.81 -16.11 6.66
C THR A 303 -23.64 -15.06 7.40
N ASP A 304 -24.81 -14.72 6.87
CA ASP A 304 -26.03 -14.66 7.67
C ASP A 304 -27.27 -14.71 6.75
N ASP A 305 -28.07 -15.75 6.98
CA ASP A 305 -29.43 -15.97 6.49
C ASP A 305 -30.36 -14.84 6.95
N PHE A 306 -31.35 -14.47 6.13
CA PHE A 306 -32.78 -14.51 6.49
C PHE A 306 -33.67 -14.16 5.29
N GLY A 307 -34.63 -15.06 5.03
CA GLY A 307 -35.50 -15.08 3.87
C GLY A 307 -36.66 -14.08 3.87
N HIS A 308 -37.21 -13.92 2.66
CA HIS A 308 -38.36 -13.10 2.31
C HIS A 308 -39.70 -13.58 2.89
N GLY A 309 -40.50 -12.62 3.37
CA GLY A 309 -41.93 -12.78 3.65
C GLY A 309 -42.66 -11.42 3.62
N SER A 310 -43.61 -11.27 2.70
CA SER A 310 -44.30 -10.05 2.27
C SER A 310 -45.39 -9.53 3.25
N ARG A 311 -45.53 -8.19 3.42
CA ARG A 311 -46.79 -7.39 3.24
C ARG A 311 -46.76 -5.96 3.85
N ARG A 312 -47.14 -4.99 3.01
CA ARG A 312 -47.99 -3.78 3.18
C ARG A 312 -47.82 -2.81 4.38
N ARG A 313 -47.47 -1.57 4.01
CA ARG A 313 -48.21 -0.29 4.14
C ARG A 313 -48.40 0.33 5.55
N LEU A 314 -47.86 1.56 5.68
CA LEU A 314 -48.36 2.79 6.34
C LEU A 314 -47.30 3.45 7.27
N MET A 315 -46.95 4.70 6.97
CA MET A 315 -46.34 5.64 7.92
C MET A 315 -47.34 5.99 9.03
N PRO A 316 -46.87 6.33 10.24
CA PRO A 316 -46.79 7.75 10.58
C PRO A 316 -45.60 8.17 11.46
N THR A 317 -45.40 9.48 11.41
CA THR A 317 -44.64 10.42 12.26
C THR A 317 -44.54 10.13 13.76
N SER A 318 -43.33 10.28 14.34
CA SER A 318 -43.11 10.86 15.69
C SER A 318 -41.64 11.23 15.93
N MET A 319 -41.44 12.25 16.77
CA MET A 319 -40.21 13.00 17.05
C MET A 319 -39.10 12.20 17.77
N PRO A 320 -37.82 12.62 17.68
CA PRO A 320 -36.71 11.94 18.35
C PRO A 320 -36.58 12.31 19.83
N ILE A 321 -36.39 11.27 20.66
CA ILE A 321 -35.98 11.36 22.07
C ILE A 321 -34.45 11.59 22.11
N PRO A 322 -33.93 12.49 22.95
CA PRO A 322 -32.50 12.80 23.00
C PRO A 322 -31.71 11.65 23.66
N VAL A 323 -30.69 11.17 22.95
CA VAL A 323 -29.67 10.26 23.48
C VAL A 323 -28.61 11.10 24.22
N PRO A 324 -28.19 10.73 25.44
CA PRO A 324 -27.22 11.51 26.19
C PRO A 324 -25.84 11.46 25.53
N VAL A 325 -25.34 12.65 25.19
CA VAL A 325 -23.95 12.91 24.81
C VAL A 325 -23.07 12.58 26.01
N LYS A 326 -22.33 11.47 25.93
CA LYS A 326 -21.18 11.26 26.82
C LYS A 326 -20.09 12.23 26.38
N THR A 327 -19.93 13.30 27.14
CA THR A 327 -18.75 14.15 27.14
C THR A 327 -17.54 13.28 27.44
N ALA A 328 -16.72 12.99 26.43
CA ALA A 328 -15.40 12.44 26.64
C ALA A 328 -14.51 13.57 27.15
N ASP A 329 -14.00 13.42 28.37
CA ASP A 329 -13.05 14.33 28.99
C ASP A 329 -11.86 14.59 28.06
N ALA A 330 -11.70 15.87 27.73
CA ALA A 330 -10.54 16.42 27.04
C ALA A 330 -9.33 16.40 27.98
N ASN A 331 -8.71 15.22 28.17
CA ASN A 331 -7.39 15.08 28.80
C ASN A 331 -6.73 13.72 28.45
N GLN A 332 -6.95 13.20 27.24
CA GLN A 332 -6.13 12.11 26.72
C GLN A 332 -4.90 12.72 26.05
N ALA A 333 -3.75 12.55 26.71
CA ALA A 333 -2.43 12.96 26.26
C ALA A 333 -2.22 12.78 24.74
N ARG A 334 -1.53 13.72 24.11
CA ARG A 334 -0.84 13.52 22.82
C ARG A 334 0.03 12.27 22.93
N ARG A 335 -0.53 11.11 22.59
CA ARG A 335 0.19 9.87 22.39
C ARG A 335 0.66 9.90 20.95
N THR A 336 1.95 9.78 20.74
CA THR A 336 2.52 9.49 19.43
C THR A 336 2.01 8.09 19.07
N ASN A 337 1.00 8.02 18.18
CA ASN A 337 0.41 6.76 17.72
C ASN A 337 1.36 6.09 16.72
N GLU A 338 2.57 5.74 17.13
CA GLU A 338 3.56 5.09 16.26
C GLU A 338 3.15 3.65 15.93
N CYS A 339 3.47 3.18 14.72
CA CYS A 339 3.38 1.74 14.41
C CYS A 339 4.59 1.06 15.08
N CYS A 340 4.36 0.21 16.08
CA CYS A 340 5.42 -0.37 16.92
C CYS A 340 5.85 -1.79 16.50
#